data_AF-A0A2J7VZ30-F1
#
_entry.id   AF-A0A2J7VZ30-F1
#
_cell.length_a   1.000
_cell.length_b   1.000
_cell.length_c   1.000
_cell.angle_alpha   90.00
_cell.angle_beta   90.00
_cell.angle_gamma   90.00
#
_symmetry.space_group_name_H-M   'P 1'
#
loop_
_entity.id
_entity.type
_entity.pdbx_description
1 polymer ?
#
loop_
_entity_poly.entity_id
_entity_poly.type
_entity_poly.pdbx_seq_one_letter_code
_entity_poly.pdbx_strand_id
1 'polypeptide(L)'
;MSKYLLIGLAIALALSMAGNAALTHFYLEQRDAATQAVSDRDSARNAAQQCSDGVASLQAAAEARAAGAEQRRKDAETQALLAEGRAQVLLQKRPSVAGDDCRSATLQMDDWLTMRNPK
;
A
#
# COMPACT_ATOMS: atom_id res chain seq x y z
N MET A 1 20.86 -59.03 53.79
CA MET A 1 20.51 -57.59 53.91
C MET A 1 20.76 -56.76 52.64
N SER A 2 21.76 -57.06 51.80
CA SER A 2 22.11 -56.22 50.62
C SER A 2 21.02 -56.09 49.53
N LYS A 3 20.22 -57.14 49.25
CA LYS A 3 19.27 -57.14 48.12
C LYS A 3 18.11 -56.13 48.26
N TYR A 4 17.55 -55.99 49.46
CA TYR A 4 16.45 -55.04 49.70
C TYR A 4 16.92 -53.59 49.66
N LEU A 5 18.17 -53.33 50.04
CA LEU A 5 18.78 -51.99 49.99
C LEU A 5 19.03 -51.55 48.55
N LEU A 6 19.49 -52.45 47.67
CA LEU A 6 19.63 -52.17 46.23
C LEU A 6 18.29 -51.91 45.55
N ILE A 7 17.25 -52.70 45.88
CA ILE A 7 15.90 -52.49 45.35
C ILE A 7 15.35 -51.13 45.81
N GLY A 8 15.48 -50.81 47.10
CA GLY A 8 15.06 -49.51 47.64
C GLY A 8 15.77 -48.33 46.98
N LEU A 9 17.08 -48.43 46.76
CA LEU A 9 17.88 -47.40 46.08
C LEU A 9 17.42 -47.22 44.62
N ALA A 10 17.19 -48.32 43.90
CA ALA A 10 16.73 -48.27 42.52
C ALA A 10 15.36 -47.59 42.39
N ILE A 11 14.43 -47.89 43.30
CA ILE A 11 13.11 -47.25 43.35
C ILE A 11 13.25 -45.76 43.65
N ALA A 12 14.06 -45.38 44.63
CA ALA A 12 14.28 -43.98 44.98
C ALA A 12 14.87 -43.18 43.81
N LEU A 13 15.83 -43.76 43.09
CA LEU A 13 16.42 -43.15 41.90
C LEU A 13 15.39 -43.00 40.78
N ALA A 14 14.60 -44.03 40.51
CA ALA A 14 13.56 -44.00 39.48
C ALA A 14 12.51 -42.91 39.78
N LEU A 15 12.06 -42.79 41.03
CA LEU A 15 11.13 -41.75 41.45
C LEU A 15 11.75 -40.35 41.33
N SER A 16 13.02 -40.20 41.70
CA SER A 16 13.73 -38.93 41.55
C SER A 16 13.83 -38.51 40.08
N MET A 17 14.19 -39.43 39.18
CA MET A 17 14.25 -39.15 37.75
C MET A 17 12.88 -38.79 37.17
N ALA A 18 11.84 -39.54 37.53
CA ALA A 18 10.47 -39.27 37.08
C ALA A 18 9.98 -37.90 37.57
N GLY A 19 10.26 -37.54 38.82
CA GLY A 19 9.91 -36.24 39.39
C GLY A 19 10.61 -35.08 38.67
N ASN A 20 11.91 -35.21 38.40
CA ASN A 20 12.66 -34.20 37.65
C ASN A 20 12.15 -34.05 36.22
N ALA A 21 11.88 -35.17 35.53
CA ALA A 21 11.33 -35.14 34.18
C ALA A 21 9.97 -34.44 34.12
N ALA A 22 9.08 -34.73 35.07
CA ALA A 22 7.77 -34.08 35.19
C ALA A 22 7.91 -32.57 35.44
N LEU A 23 8.78 -32.17 36.37
CA LEU A 23 9.05 -30.76 36.66
C LEU A 23 9.60 -30.01 35.44
N THR A 24 10.54 -30.60 34.71
CA THR A 24 11.08 -30.01 33.48
C THR A 24 10.00 -29.86 32.43
N HIS A 25 9.11 -30.86 32.27
CA HIS A 25 8.03 -30.78 31.31
C HIS A 25 7.08 -29.60 31.59
N PHE A 26 6.57 -29.49 32.83
CA PHE A 26 5.69 -28.38 33.21
C PHE A 26 6.39 -27.01 33.13
N TYR A 27 7.67 -26.94 33.48
CA TYR A 27 8.45 -25.71 33.35
C TYR A 27 8.58 -25.28 31.89
N LEU A 28 8.88 -26.21 30.98
CA LEU A 28 9.01 -25.91 29.56
C LEU A 28 7.66 -25.47 28.98
N GLU A 29 6.56 -26.13 29.31
CA GLU A 29 5.22 -25.72 28.86
C GLU A 29 4.89 -24.28 29.29
N GLN A 30 5.11 -23.94 30.57
CA GLN A 30 4.87 -22.59 31.06
C GLN A 30 5.78 -21.55 30.41
N ARG A 31 7.06 -21.88 30.25
CA ARG A 31 8.03 -20.99 29.61
C ARG A 31 7.65 -20.73 28.16
N ASP A 32 7.32 -21.78 27.42
CA ASP A 32 6.99 -21.66 26.01
C ASP A 32 5.67 -20.91 25.81
N ALA A 33 4.67 -21.11 26.69
CA ALA A 33 3.45 -20.30 26.70
C ALA A 33 3.73 -18.81 26.98
N ALA A 34 4.63 -18.50 27.92
CA ALA A 34 5.02 -17.12 28.20
C ALA A 34 5.77 -16.48 27.02
N THR A 35 6.68 -17.23 26.38
CA THR A 35 7.40 -16.79 25.17
C THR A 35 6.43 -16.54 24.02
N GLN A 36 5.46 -17.44 23.81
CA GLN A 36 4.42 -17.26 22.80
C GLN A 36 3.59 -16.01 23.06
N ALA A 37 3.14 -15.79 24.30
CA ALA A 37 2.36 -14.60 24.66
C ALA A 37 3.11 -13.29 24.41
N VAL A 38 4.42 -13.25 24.67
CA VAL A 38 5.27 -12.10 24.35
C VAL A 38 5.36 -11.90 22.83
N SER A 39 5.59 -12.98 22.08
CA SER A 39 5.67 -12.94 20.62
C SER A 39 4.37 -12.44 20.00
N ASP A 40 3.22 -12.95 20.45
CA ASP A 40 1.89 -12.56 19.97
C ASP A 40 1.61 -11.08 20.28
N ARG A 41 1.93 -10.63 21.49
CA ARG A 41 1.79 -9.22 21.87
C ARG A 41 2.62 -8.31 20.98
N ASP A 42 3.88 -8.66 20.73
CA ASP A 42 4.79 -7.81 19.97
C ASP A 42 4.40 -7.80 18.47
N SER A 43 3.93 -8.94 17.96
CA SER A 43 3.34 -9.04 16.63
C SER A 43 2.10 -8.14 16.49
N ALA A 44 1.18 -8.19 17.46
CA ALA A 44 -0.01 -7.35 17.48
C ALA A 44 0.33 -5.85 17.55
N ARG A 45 1.32 -5.48 18.36
CA ARG A 45 1.82 -4.10 18.44
C ARG A 45 2.42 -3.64 17.11
N ASN A 46 3.22 -4.48 16.47
CA ASN A 46 3.82 -4.18 15.18
C ASN A 46 2.73 -3.98 14.10
N ALA A 47 1.75 -4.87 14.04
CA ALA A 47 0.63 -4.73 13.10
C ALA A 47 -0.17 -3.43 13.35
N ALA A 48 -0.43 -3.08 14.61
CA ALA A 48 -1.10 -1.83 14.97
C ALA A 48 -0.27 -0.59 14.57
N GLN A 49 1.06 -0.64 14.74
CA GLN A 49 1.96 0.42 14.34
C GLN A 49 1.94 0.62 12.82
N GLN A 50 2.07 -0.46 12.05
CA GLN A 50 2.01 -0.41 10.59
C GLN A 50 0.68 0.17 10.07
N CYS A 51 -0.44 -0.17 10.72
CA CYS A 51 -1.73 0.42 10.40
C CYS A 51 -1.75 1.93 10.63
N SER A 52 -1.23 2.37 11.79
CA SER A 52 -1.15 3.78 12.16
C SER A 52 -0.25 4.57 11.21
N ASP A 53 0.92 4.02 10.87
CA ASP A 53 1.86 4.62 9.92
C ASP A 53 1.26 4.70 8.51
N GLY A 54 0.52 3.67 8.08
CA GLY A 54 -0.20 3.66 6.81
C GLY A 54 -1.26 4.76 6.73
N VAL A 55 -2.05 4.94 7.79
CA VAL A 55 -3.04 6.03 7.88
C VAL A 55 -2.37 7.40 7.85
N ALA A 56 -1.27 7.59 8.60
CA ALA A 56 -0.51 8.84 8.59
C ALA A 56 0.06 9.15 7.19
N SER A 57 0.60 8.14 6.50
CA SER A 57 1.08 8.28 5.13
C SER A 57 -0.04 8.65 4.15
N LEU A 58 -1.21 8.00 4.27
CA LEU A 58 -2.38 8.33 3.45
C LEU A 58 -2.84 9.77 3.67
N GLN A 59 -2.86 10.23 4.92
CA GLN A 59 -3.20 11.61 5.25
C GLN A 59 -2.21 12.60 4.65
N ALA A 60 -0.90 12.37 4.78
CA ALA A 60 0.12 13.21 4.17
C ALA A 60 -0.01 13.28 2.64
N ALA A 61 -0.31 12.15 2.00
CA ALA A 61 -0.57 12.12 0.55
C ALA A 61 -1.85 12.87 0.16
N ALA A 62 -2.89 12.83 0.99
CA ALA A 62 -4.11 13.59 0.78
C ALA A 62 -3.88 15.10 0.92
N GLU A 63 -3.14 15.53 1.93
CA GLU A 63 -2.76 16.94 2.15
C GLU A 63 -1.91 17.47 1.00
N ALA A 64 -0.91 16.71 0.54
CA ALA A 64 -0.09 17.08 -0.62
C ALA A 64 -0.93 17.19 -1.90
N ARG A 65 -1.90 16.29 -2.10
CA ARG A 65 -2.84 16.38 -3.23
C ARG A 65 -3.72 17.61 -3.11
N ALA A 66 -4.22 17.92 -1.92
CA ALA A 66 -5.09 19.07 -1.66
C ALA A 66 -4.36 20.40 -1.90
N ALA A 67 -3.12 20.53 -1.42
CA ALA A 67 -2.30 21.75 -1.57
C ALA A 67 -2.13 22.17 -3.04
N GLY A 68 -1.97 21.21 -3.95
CA GLY A 68 -1.84 21.47 -5.39
C GLY A 68 -3.14 21.36 -6.20
N ALA A 69 -4.25 20.96 -5.58
CA ALA A 69 -5.48 20.66 -6.33
C ALA A 69 -6.12 21.90 -6.93
N GLU A 70 -6.15 23.02 -6.19
CA GLU A 70 -6.77 24.25 -6.68
C GLU A 70 -6.04 24.82 -7.90
N GLN A 71 -4.71 24.88 -7.84
CA GLN A 71 -3.93 25.35 -8.98
C GLN A 71 -4.12 24.45 -10.20
N ARG A 72 -4.08 23.13 -10.03
CA ARG A 72 -4.34 22.19 -11.13
C ARG A 72 -5.75 22.35 -11.73
N ARG A 73 -6.77 22.65 -10.91
CA ARG A 73 -8.12 22.96 -11.40
C ARG A 73 -8.14 24.25 -12.22
N LYS A 74 -7.47 25.31 -11.74
CA LYS A 74 -7.34 26.58 -12.47
C LYS A 74 -6.59 26.42 -13.79
N ASP A 75 -5.50 25.65 -13.78
CA ASP A 75 -4.73 25.37 -15.00
C ASP A 75 -5.59 24.58 -16.01
N ALA A 76 -6.35 23.59 -15.55
CA ALA A 76 -7.25 22.81 -16.39
C ALA A 76 -8.39 23.67 -16.96
N GLU A 77 -9.00 24.55 -16.15
CA GLU A 77 -10.01 25.50 -16.58
C GLU A 77 -9.44 26.46 -17.63
N THR A 78 -8.24 26.99 -17.41
CA THR A 78 -7.55 27.85 -18.38
C THR A 78 -7.32 27.13 -19.71
N GLN A 79 -6.86 25.88 -19.68
CA GLN A 79 -6.65 25.07 -20.88
C GLN A 79 -7.97 24.77 -21.61
N ALA A 80 -9.06 24.55 -20.87
CA ALA A 80 -10.39 24.36 -21.43
C ALA A 80 -10.87 25.63 -22.16
N LEU A 81 -10.76 26.81 -21.53
CA LEU A 81 -11.12 28.09 -22.15
C LEU A 81 -10.30 28.35 -23.42
N LEU A 82 -8.99 28.05 -23.41
CA LEU A 82 -8.15 28.16 -24.61
C LEU A 82 -8.59 27.19 -25.71
N ALA A 83 -8.99 25.97 -25.36
CA ALA A 83 -9.50 25.00 -26.31
C ALA A 83 -10.85 25.42 -26.91
N GLU A 84 -11.76 25.96 -26.10
CA GLU A 84 -13.03 26.53 -26.55
C GLU A 84 -12.83 27.71 -27.51
N GLY A 85 -11.93 28.63 -27.17
CA GLY A 85 -11.59 29.75 -28.05
C GLY A 85 -11.06 29.28 -29.42
N ARG A 86 -10.16 28.29 -29.44
CA ARG A 86 -9.68 27.69 -30.71
C ARG A 86 -10.80 27.04 -31.50
N ALA A 87 -11.72 26.33 -30.83
CA ALA A 87 -12.86 25.70 -31.49
C ALA A 87 -13.78 26.75 -32.14
N GLN A 88 -14.05 27.86 -31.45
CA GLN A 88 -14.85 28.96 -32.01
C GLN A 88 -14.19 29.58 -33.24
N VAL A 89 -12.87 29.78 -33.23
CA VAL A 89 -12.11 30.28 -34.39
C VAL A 89 -12.23 29.31 -35.58
N LEU A 90 -12.09 28.01 -35.34
CA LEU A 90 -12.27 26.98 -36.37
C LEU A 90 -13.67 26.99 -36.97
N LEU A 91 -14.71 27.10 -36.12
CA LEU A 91 -16.10 27.16 -36.58
C LEU A 91 -16.41 28.40 -37.43
N GLN A 92 -15.72 29.51 -37.20
CA GLN A 92 -15.88 30.76 -37.97
C GLN A 92 -15.00 30.81 -39.23
N LYS A 93 -14.05 29.89 -39.40
CA LYS A 93 -13.09 29.88 -40.51
C LYS A 93 -13.80 29.53 -41.82
N ARG A 94 -13.76 30.45 -42.79
CA ARG A 94 -14.31 30.23 -44.13
C ARG A 94 -13.54 29.12 -44.88
N PRO A 95 -14.15 28.48 -45.88
CA PRO A 95 -13.46 27.54 -46.76
C PRO A 95 -12.22 28.19 -47.37
N SER A 96 -11.09 27.48 -47.30
CA SER A 96 -9.80 27.94 -47.81
C SER A 96 -9.67 27.80 -49.33
N VAL A 97 -10.50 26.95 -49.95
CA VAL A 97 -10.54 26.74 -51.40
C VAL A 97 -11.97 26.99 -51.91
N ALA A 98 -12.12 27.97 -52.78
CA ALA A 98 -13.43 28.33 -53.33
C ALA A 98 -13.99 27.19 -54.20
N GLY A 99 -15.18 26.69 -53.83
CA GLY A 99 -15.87 25.62 -54.57
C GLY A 99 -15.37 24.20 -54.30
N ASP A 100 -14.39 24.01 -53.39
CA ASP A 100 -13.88 22.69 -53.00
C ASP A 100 -13.87 22.55 -51.46
N ASP A 101 -15.02 22.14 -50.93
CA ASP A 101 -15.24 21.97 -49.49
C ASP A 101 -14.42 20.79 -48.93
N CYS A 102 -14.23 19.73 -49.73
CA CYS A 102 -13.44 18.57 -49.33
C CYS A 102 -11.97 18.96 -49.13
N ARG A 103 -11.37 19.68 -50.09
CA ARG A 103 -10.00 20.16 -49.97
C ARG A 103 -9.85 21.17 -48.83
N SER A 104 -10.83 22.04 -48.64
CA SER A 104 -10.86 23.00 -47.52
C SER A 104 -10.86 22.29 -46.16
N ALA A 105 -11.65 21.22 -46.01
CA ALA A 105 -11.72 20.42 -44.79
C ALA A 105 -10.42 19.64 -44.50
N THR A 106 -9.79 19.05 -45.52
CA THR A 106 -8.49 18.37 -45.35
C THR A 106 -7.42 19.33 -44.83
N LEU A 107 -7.32 20.53 -45.42
CA LEU A 107 -6.36 21.55 -44.98
C LEU A 107 -6.63 22.01 -43.54
N GLN A 108 -7.89 22.13 -43.13
CA GLN A 108 -8.25 22.44 -41.73
C GLN A 108 -7.85 21.32 -40.76
N MET A 109 -8.04 20.07 -41.15
CA MET A 109 -7.67 18.91 -40.32
C MET A 109 -6.15 18.82 -40.14
N ASP A 110 -5.37 19.01 -41.20
CA ASP A 110 -3.91 18.98 -41.15
C ASP A 110 -3.35 20.10 -40.24
N ASP A 111 -3.91 21.31 -40.35
CA ASP A 111 -3.57 22.46 -39.50
C ASP A 111 -3.86 22.15 -38.03
N TRP A 112 -5.02 21.55 -37.75
CA TRP A 112 -5.41 21.16 -36.40
C TRP A 112 -4.56 20.02 -35.80
N LEU A 113 -4.19 19.01 -36.58
CA LEU A 113 -3.29 17.94 -36.14
C LEU A 113 -1.90 18.48 -35.80
N THR A 114 -1.41 19.44 -36.59
CA THR A 114 -0.12 20.12 -36.35
C THR A 114 -0.14 20.88 -35.02
N MET A 115 -1.25 21.57 -34.70
CA MET A 115 -1.41 22.28 -33.42
C MET A 115 -1.50 21.34 -32.21
N ARG A 116 -1.98 20.10 -32.35
CA ARG A 116 -2.08 19.13 -31.24
C ARG A 116 -0.77 18.47 -30.87
N ASN A 117 0.17 18.38 -31.82
CA ASN A 117 1.48 17.75 -31.64
C ASN A 117 2.59 18.75 -31.98
N PRO A 118 2.74 19.84 -31.20
CA PRO A 118 3.88 20.73 -31.39
C PRO A 118 5.15 19.92 -31.12
N LYS A 119 6.05 19.86 -32.11
CA LYS A 119 7.40 19.31 -31.93
C LYS A 119 8.20 20.14 -30.94
#